data_AF-A0A7M3Z3S5-F1
#
_entry.id   AF-A0A7M3Z3S5-F1
#
_cell.length_a   1.000
_cell.length_b   1.000
_cell.length_c   1.000
_cell.angle_alpha   90.00
_cell.angle_beta   90.00
_cell.angle_gamma   90.00
#
_symmetry.space_group_name_H-M   'P 1'
#
loop_
_entity.id
_entity.type
_entity.pdbx_description
1 polymer ?
#
loop_
_entity_poly.entity_id
_entity_poly.type
_entity_poly.pdbx_seq_one_letter_code
_entity_poly.pdbx_strand_id
1 'polypeptide(L)'
;IETGGMFDRLVENGFDEDYRAGLLHLKGQPARSTRRILKRMNEEWNLPIVVFLDGDPWSFRIFASIAYGAIKTAHISEYLATPSATYMGITADDILAYDLPSDD
;
A
#
# COMPACT_ATOMS: atom_id res chain seq x y z
N ILE A 1 0.18 -2.72 3.53
CA ILE A 1 0.57 -2.11 4.83
C ILE A 1 2.08 -2.10 4.90
N GLU A 2 2.67 -0.94 5.19
CA GLU A 2 4.13 -0.79 5.25
C GLU A 2 4.76 -1.44 6.47
N THR A 3 4.29 -1.03 7.66
CA THR A 3 4.91 -1.37 8.94
C THR A 3 4.39 -2.71 9.47
N GLY A 4 5.31 -3.53 9.96
CA GLY A 4 4.97 -4.83 10.54
C GLY A 4 4.10 -4.71 11.79
N GLY A 5 4.40 -3.74 12.66
CA GLY A 5 3.61 -3.51 13.87
C GLY A 5 2.15 -3.19 13.57
N MET A 6 1.88 -2.36 12.55
CA MET A 6 0.50 -2.05 12.15
C MET A 6 -0.18 -3.26 11.50
N PHE A 7 0.55 -4.02 10.68
CA PHE A 7 0.03 -5.25 10.09
C PHE A 7 -0.37 -6.27 11.15
N ASP A 8 0.51 -6.55 12.12
CA ASP A 8 0.27 -7.50 13.20
C ASP A 8 -0.91 -7.05 14.05
N ARG A 9 -1.03 -5.75 14.34
CA ARG A 9 -2.17 -5.19 15.08
C ARG A 9 -3.49 -5.31 14.34
N LEU A 10 -3.53 -5.14 13.02
CA LEU A 10 -4.75 -5.33 12.23
C LEU A 10 -5.21 -6.79 12.24
N VAL A 11 -4.26 -7.72 12.18
CA VAL A 11 -4.53 -9.16 12.29
C VAL A 11 -5.00 -9.54 13.68
N GLU A 12 -4.36 -9.01 14.74
CA GLU A 12 -4.76 -9.25 16.13
C GLU A 12 -6.18 -8.75 16.43
N ASN A 13 -6.62 -7.68 15.76
CA ASN A 13 -7.98 -7.15 15.87
C ASN A 13 -9.00 -7.84 14.95
N GLY A 14 -8.60 -8.82 14.13
CA GLY A 14 -9.52 -9.56 13.24
C GLY A 14 -10.04 -8.73 12.06
N PHE A 15 -9.33 -7.68 11.65
CA PHE A 15 -9.80 -6.76 10.60
C PHE A 15 -10.07 -7.47 9.26
N ASP A 16 -9.29 -8.50 8.94
CA ASP A 16 -9.45 -9.32 7.73
C ASP A 16 -10.76 -10.11 7.74
N GLU A 17 -11.18 -10.64 8.88
CA GLU A 17 -12.44 -11.38 9.03
C GLU A 17 -13.64 -10.42 9.03
N ASP A 18 -13.57 -9.34 9.82
CA ASP A 18 -14.65 -8.37 10.00
C ASP A 18 -15.00 -7.63 8.70
N TYR A 19 -13.97 -7.22 7.94
CA TYR A 19 -14.14 -6.44 6.71
C TYR A 19 -13.96 -7.26 5.43
N ARG A 20 -13.74 -8.58 5.55
CA ARG A 20 -13.48 -9.49 4.43
C ARG A 20 -12.37 -8.98 3.51
N ALA A 21 -11.27 -8.53 4.11
CA ALA A 21 -10.15 -7.90 3.43
C ALA A 21 -8.89 -8.77 3.47
N GLY A 22 -8.15 -8.81 2.36
CA GLY A 22 -6.83 -9.44 2.33
C GLY A 22 -5.75 -8.48 2.85
N LEU A 23 -5.11 -8.82 3.96
CA LEU A 23 -4.01 -8.02 4.49
C LEU A 23 -2.68 -8.45 3.86
N LEU A 24 -1.95 -7.49 3.27
CA LEU A 24 -0.63 -7.71 2.68
C LEU A 24 0.42 -6.79 3.32
N HIS A 25 1.45 -7.41 3.87
CA HIS A 25 2.61 -6.72 4.43
C HIS A 25 3.67 -6.46 3.37
N LEU A 26 4.09 -5.19 3.20
CA LEU A 26 5.06 -4.77 2.19
C LEU A 26 6.52 -4.81 2.69
N LYS A 27 6.76 -4.63 3.99
CA LYS A 27 8.10 -4.50 4.60
C LYS A 27 8.95 -3.43 3.90
N GLY A 28 8.40 -2.23 3.73
CA GLY A 28 9.03 -1.14 2.99
C GLY A 28 8.89 -1.30 1.46
N GLN A 29 10.00 -1.17 0.72
CA GLN A 29 10.00 -1.17 -0.74
C GLN A 29 9.57 -2.56 -1.29
N PRO A 30 8.44 -2.66 -2.01
CA PRO A 30 7.89 -3.95 -2.39
C PRO A 30 8.71 -4.64 -3.49
N ALA A 31 8.96 -5.93 -3.27
CA ALA A 31 9.58 -6.80 -4.24
C ALA A 31 8.72 -6.92 -5.52
N ARG A 32 9.34 -7.43 -6.60
CA ARG A 32 8.63 -7.66 -7.88
C ARG A 32 7.49 -8.68 -7.73
N SER A 33 7.68 -9.71 -6.92
CA SER A 33 6.68 -10.75 -6.64
C SER A 33 5.43 -10.15 -5.98
N THR A 34 5.61 -9.33 -4.93
CA THR A 34 4.53 -8.65 -4.22
C THR A 34 3.71 -7.78 -5.17
N ARG A 35 4.38 -6.97 -6.01
CA ARG A 35 3.72 -6.14 -7.02
C ARG A 35 2.96 -6.94 -8.07
N ARG A 36 3.52 -8.06 -8.51
CA ARG A 36 2.85 -8.97 -9.45
C ARG A 36 1.58 -9.59 -8.85
N ILE A 37 1.63 -9.99 -7.57
CA ILE A 37 0.46 -10.53 -6.87
C ILE A 37 -0.63 -9.46 -6.75
N LEU A 38 -0.27 -8.24 -6.32
CA LEU A 38 -1.22 -7.11 -6.23
C LEU A 38 -1.91 -6.84 -7.57
N LYS A 39 -1.13 -6.81 -8.66
CA LYS A 39 -1.69 -6.61 -9.99
C LYS A 39 -2.63 -7.73 -10.42
N ARG A 40 -2.26 -9.00 -10.18
CA ARG A 40 -3.13 -10.14 -10.49
C ARG A 40 -4.42 -10.11 -9.67
N MET A 41 -4.35 -9.77 -8.38
CA MET A 41 -5.55 -9.60 -7.55
C MET A 41 -6.45 -8.48 -8.08
N ASN A 42 -5.86 -7.40 -8.61
CA ASN A 42 -6.63 -6.32 -9.20
C ASN A 42 -7.25 -6.70 -10.56
N GLU A 43 -6.50 -7.31 -11.47
CA GLU A 43 -6.96 -7.58 -12.84
C GLU A 43 -7.72 -8.90 -12.97
N GLU A 44 -7.27 -9.98 -12.34
CA GLU A 44 -7.89 -11.31 -12.46
C GLU A 44 -9.08 -11.45 -11.50
N TRP A 45 -8.99 -10.87 -10.31
CA TRP A 45 -10.04 -11.01 -9.28
C TRP A 45 -10.87 -9.74 -9.09
N ASN A 46 -10.55 -8.68 -9.82
CA ASN A 46 -11.26 -7.40 -9.79
C ASN A 46 -11.36 -6.81 -8.37
N LEU A 47 -10.34 -7.05 -7.54
CA LEU A 47 -10.30 -6.56 -6.16
C LEU A 47 -9.67 -5.16 -6.09
N PRO A 48 -10.26 -4.22 -5.31
CA PRO A 48 -9.66 -2.93 -5.08
C PRO A 48 -8.37 -3.08 -4.28
N ILE A 49 -7.30 -2.44 -4.74
CA ILE A 49 -6.03 -2.40 -4.02
C ILE A 49 -5.94 -1.10 -3.25
N VAL A 50 -5.85 -1.22 -1.94
CA VAL A 50 -5.73 -0.08 -1.03
C VAL A 50 -4.36 -0.16 -0.34
N VAL A 51 -3.62 0.94 -0.39
CA VAL A 51 -2.26 1.01 0.15
C VAL A 51 -2.25 1.95 1.35
N PHE A 52 -1.89 1.40 2.51
CA PHE A 52 -1.76 2.11 3.78
C PHE A 52 -0.29 2.15 4.18
N LEU A 53 0.27 3.36 4.26
CA LEU A 53 1.68 3.68 4.53
C LEU A 53 1.78 4.83 5.54
N ASP A 54 3.00 5.22 5.92
CA ASP A 54 3.20 6.32 6.84
C ASP A 54 3.18 7.69 6.11
N GLY A 55 3.03 8.77 6.87
CA GLY A 55 2.91 10.13 6.35
C GLY A 55 4.24 10.78 5.95
N ASP A 56 5.12 10.07 5.24
CA ASP A 56 6.47 10.55 4.92
C ASP A 56 6.85 10.39 3.42
N PRO A 57 7.86 11.13 2.91
CA PRO A 57 8.24 11.07 1.50
C PRO A 57 8.70 9.70 1.00
N TRP A 58 9.22 8.83 1.86
CA TRP A 58 9.62 7.47 1.50
C TRP A 58 8.41 6.57 1.26
N SER A 59 7.42 6.67 2.13
CA SER A 59 6.11 6.02 1.98
C SER A 59 5.45 6.41 0.66
N PHE A 60 5.41 7.69 0.31
CA PHE A 60 4.91 8.12 -1.01
C PHE A 60 5.65 7.47 -2.18
N ARG A 61 6.97 7.25 -2.05
CA ARG A 61 7.75 6.56 -3.08
C ARG A 61 7.40 5.07 -3.19
N ILE A 62 7.08 4.42 -2.06
CA ILE A 62 6.58 3.04 -2.06
C ILE A 62 5.25 2.97 -2.82
N PHE A 63 4.32 3.87 -2.53
CA PHE A 63 3.05 3.96 -3.26
C PHE A 63 3.27 4.20 -4.76
N ALA A 64 4.10 5.17 -5.12
CA ALA A 64 4.41 5.47 -6.53
C ALA A 64 4.99 4.25 -7.26
N SER A 65 5.78 3.43 -6.57
CA SER A 65 6.36 2.20 -7.13
C SER A 65 5.32 1.09 -7.38
N ILE A 66 4.18 1.12 -6.69
CA ILE A 66 3.04 0.21 -6.88
C ILE A 66 2.12 0.76 -7.98
N ALA A 67 1.76 2.04 -7.91
CA ALA A 67 0.80 2.65 -8.82
C ALA A 67 1.37 2.87 -10.23
N TYR A 68 2.60 3.38 -10.33
CA TYR A 68 3.22 3.80 -11.60
C TYR A 68 4.40 2.92 -12.04
N GLY A 69 4.86 2.03 -11.17
CA GLY A 69 6.04 1.20 -11.41
C GLY A 69 7.35 2.00 -11.32
N ALA A 70 8.43 1.43 -11.85
CA ALA A 70 9.75 2.07 -11.84
C ALA A 70 10.15 2.53 -13.26
N ILE A 71 10.68 3.75 -13.38
CA ILE A 71 11.11 4.36 -14.66
C ILE A 71 12.08 3.45 -15.43
N LYS A 72 13.05 2.83 -14.74
CA LYS A 72 14.02 1.90 -15.34
C LYS A 72 13.40 0.60 -15.86
N THR A 73 12.15 0.32 -15.51
CA THR A 73 11.45 -0.92 -15.84
C THR A 73 10.12 -0.62 -16.54
N ALA A 74 10.01 0.53 -17.22
CA ALA A 74 8.81 0.94 -17.96
C ALA A 74 8.27 -0.16 -18.89
N HIS A 75 9.16 -0.91 -19.54
CA HIS A 75 8.83 -2.05 -20.41
C HIS A 75 8.19 -3.27 -19.69
N ILE A 76 8.33 -3.37 -18.36
CA ILE A 76 7.68 -4.39 -17.52
C ILE A 76 6.64 -3.73 -16.59
N SER A 77 6.48 -2.40 -16.68
CA SER A 77 5.54 -1.67 -15.83
C SER A 77 4.10 -2.10 -16.11
N GLU A 78 3.78 -2.43 -17.36
CA GLU A 78 2.50 -3.03 -17.72
C GLU A 78 2.19 -4.30 -16.92
N TYR A 79 3.18 -5.06 -16.45
CA TYR A 79 2.99 -6.29 -15.69
C TYR A 79 3.16 -6.14 -14.17
N LEU A 80 3.59 -4.96 -13.70
CA LEU A 80 3.98 -4.75 -12.29
C LEU A 80 3.31 -3.55 -11.64
N ALA A 81 2.78 -2.62 -12.43
CA ALA A 81 2.06 -1.45 -11.94
C ALA A 81 0.57 -1.75 -11.82
N THR A 82 -0.04 -1.24 -10.76
CA THR A 82 -1.48 -1.29 -10.49
C THR A 82 -1.99 0.14 -10.37
N PRO A 83 -2.32 0.82 -11.49
CA PRO A 83 -2.66 2.25 -11.48
C PRO A 83 -3.96 2.58 -10.72
N SER A 84 -4.85 1.59 -10.57
CA SER A 84 -6.09 1.65 -9.80
C SER A 84 -5.88 1.58 -8.28
N ALA A 85 -4.63 1.39 -7.83
CA ALA A 85 -4.32 1.36 -6.41
C ALA A 85 -4.61 2.73 -5.76
N THR A 86 -5.35 2.71 -4.66
CA THR A 86 -5.71 3.92 -3.92
C THR A 86 -4.80 4.09 -2.71
N TYR A 87 -4.22 5.28 -2.56
CA TYR A 87 -3.49 5.65 -1.34
C TYR A 87 -4.51 6.01 -0.26
N MET A 88 -4.54 5.25 0.83
CA MET A 88 -5.49 5.48 1.93
C MET A 88 -4.96 6.47 2.95
N GLY A 89 -3.65 6.61 3.07
CA GLY A 89 -3.02 7.43 4.09
C GLY A 89 -1.82 6.73 4.70
N ILE A 90 -1.15 7.39 5.64
CA ILE A 90 -1.49 8.68 6.28
C ILE A 90 -1.19 9.86 5.33
N THR A 91 -2.13 10.81 5.20
CA THR A 91 -1.93 12.07 4.43
C THR A 91 -1.62 13.25 5.36
N ALA A 92 -1.12 14.36 4.80
CA ALA A 92 -0.87 15.57 5.57
C ALA A 92 -2.16 16.15 6.21
N ASP A 93 -3.28 16.07 5.49
CA ASP A 93 -4.58 16.48 6.01
C ASP A 93 -5.05 15.58 7.17
N ASP A 94 -4.76 14.27 7.11
CA ASP A 94 -5.09 13.34 8.20
C ASP A 94 -4.33 13.67 9.50
N ILE A 95 -3.08 14.12 9.39
CA ILE A 95 -2.29 14.53 10.57
C ILE A 95 -2.99 15.67 11.32
N LEU A 96 -3.48 16.68 10.59
CA LEU A 96 -4.20 17.80 11.15
C LEU A 96 -5.60 17.40 11.63
N ALA A 97 -6.31 16.57 10.87
CA ALA A 97 -7.69 16.19 11.17
C ALA A 97 -7.82 15.26 12.39
N TYR A 98 -6.84 14.38 12.60
CA TYR A 98 -6.83 13.42 13.69
C TYR A 98 -5.88 13.79 14.84
N ASP A 99 -5.32 15.02 14.83
CA ASP A 99 -4.39 15.52 15.86
C ASP A 99 -3.25 14.54 16.13
N LEU A 100 -2.67 14.02 15.05
CA LEU A 100 -1.60 13.03 15.14
C LEU A 100 -0.30 13.72 15.58
N PRO A 101 0.53 13.06 16.40
CA PRO A 101 1.82 13.61 16.78
C PRO A 101 2.70 13.76 15.54
N SER A 102 3.07 15.00 15.24
CA SER A 102 4.05 15.36 14.22
C SER A 102 5.30 15.91 14.90
N ASP A 103 6.48 15.57 14.38
CA ASP A 103 7.72 16.22 14.79
C ASP A 103 7.68 17.69 14.31
N ASP A 104 7.71 18.63 15.25
CA ASP A 104 7.81 20.09 15.01
C ASP A 104 9.12 20.48 14.31
#